data_AF-A0A9P7DJD6-F1
#
_entry.id   AF-A0A9P7DJD6-F1
#
_cell.length_a   1.000
_cell.length_b   1.000
_cell.length_c   1.000
_cell.angle_alpha   90.00
_cell.angle_beta   90.00
_cell.angle_gamma   90.00
#
_symmetry.space_group_name_H-M   'P 1'
#
loop_
_entity.id
_entity.type
_entity.pdbx_description
1 polymer ?
#
loop_
_entity_poly.entity_id
_entity_poly.type
_entity_poly.pdbx_seq_one_letter_code
_entity_poly.pdbx_strand_id
1 'polypeptide(L)'
;MHLVTSSLFLPSLLAYLPQNSQVLLLRGYFASTLGWWITCGFPRLDIQGFMSATSRPSSEIKVANPFLDIVQSVITHPNEHMPKIQRAFAHFSSIYGARPKGYFKDTELEGAEALDGSLFLLAARLTGEYMSEGRFWSLGGFHR
;
A
#
# COMPACT_ATOMS: atom_id res chain seq x y z
N MET A 1 -8.38 3.93 -0.56
CA MET A 1 -7.47 3.72 -1.70
C MET A 1 -6.96 5.01 -2.35
N HIS A 2 -7.78 6.06 -2.48
CA HIS A 2 -7.40 7.29 -3.18
C HIS A 2 -6.12 7.94 -2.68
N LEU A 3 -5.89 7.95 -1.36
CA LEU A 3 -4.65 8.39 -0.76
C LEU A 3 -3.48 7.54 -1.30
N VAL A 4 -3.46 6.23 -1.07
CA VAL A 4 -2.40 5.35 -1.62
C VAL A 4 -2.13 5.59 -3.11
N THR A 5 -3.16 5.72 -3.95
CA THR A 5 -2.96 5.98 -5.39
C THR A 5 -2.43 7.39 -5.71
N SER A 6 -2.84 8.42 -4.95
CA SER A 6 -2.39 9.80 -5.18
C SER A 6 -0.96 10.03 -4.69
N SER A 7 -0.47 9.20 -3.76
CA SER A 7 0.90 9.32 -3.24
C SER A 7 1.98 9.15 -4.33
N LEU A 8 1.65 8.50 -5.45
CA LEU A 8 2.50 8.40 -6.63
C LEU A 8 2.93 9.76 -7.20
N PHE A 9 2.11 10.80 -7.01
CA PHE A 9 2.39 12.13 -7.52
C PHE A 9 3.20 13.00 -6.54
N LEU A 10 3.34 12.57 -5.28
CA LEU A 10 4.06 13.37 -4.27
C LEU A 10 5.49 13.69 -4.70
N PRO A 11 6.34 12.73 -5.14
CA PRO A 11 7.72 13.06 -5.53
C PRO A 11 7.77 14.11 -6.64
N SER A 12 6.91 13.98 -7.66
CA SER A 12 6.84 14.92 -8.77
C SER A 12 6.37 16.30 -8.35
N LEU A 13 5.43 16.41 -7.42
CA LEU A 13 4.99 17.70 -6.88
C LEU A 13 6.08 18.36 -6.04
N LEU A 14 6.72 17.58 -5.16
CA LEU A 14 7.76 18.08 -4.26
C LEU A 14 8.95 18.66 -5.02
N ALA A 15 9.31 18.07 -6.17
CA ALA A 15 10.40 18.52 -7.02
C ALA A 15 10.29 19.99 -7.48
N TYR A 16 9.08 20.57 -7.50
CA TYR A 16 8.83 21.94 -7.95
C TYR A 16 8.40 22.90 -6.82
N LEU A 17 8.31 22.41 -5.58
CA LEU A 17 7.83 23.21 -4.45
C LEU A 17 8.98 23.73 -3.60
N PRO A 18 8.90 24.97 -3.07
CA PRO A 18 9.79 25.43 -2.01
C PRO A 18 9.72 24.54 -0.76
N GLN A 19 10.81 24.45 0.01
CA GLN A 19 10.90 23.58 1.19
C GLN A 19 9.73 23.75 2.19
N ASN A 20 9.31 24.98 2.46
CA ASN A 20 8.19 25.25 3.36
C ASN A 20 6.87 24.66 2.84
N SER A 21 6.62 24.77 1.53
CA SER A 21 5.45 24.20 0.87
C SER A 21 5.51 22.67 0.80
N GLN A 22 6.70 22.08 0.63
CA GLN A 22 6.90 20.63 0.70
C GLN A 22 6.49 20.09 2.08
N VAL A 23 6.98 20.73 3.15
CA VAL A 23 6.64 20.34 4.53
C VAL A 23 5.14 20.48 4.78
N LEU A 24 4.52 21.57 4.33
CA LEU A 24 3.09 21.78 4.48
C LEU A 24 2.28 20.72 3.71
N LEU A 25 2.67 20.40 2.48
CA LEU A 25 2.03 19.37 1.66
C LEU A 25 2.13 18.00 2.33
N LEU A 26 3.32 17.58 2.76
CA LEU A 26 3.54 16.28 3.38
C LEU A 26 2.78 16.14 4.70
N ARG A 27 2.81 17.17 5.55
CA ARG A 27 2.05 17.18 6.81
C ARG A 27 0.55 17.13 6.56
N GLY A 28 0.05 17.93 5.63
CA GLY A 28 -1.36 17.93 5.25
C GLY A 28 -1.81 16.59 4.68
N TYR A 29 -1.01 16.01 3.79
CA TYR A 29 -1.29 14.70 3.20
C TYR A 29 -1.33 13.57 4.24
N PHE A 30 -0.37 13.56 5.17
CA PHE A 30 -0.33 12.61 6.27
C PHE A 30 -1.54 12.81 7.21
N ALA A 31 -1.86 14.05 7.58
CA ALA A 31 -3.02 14.36 8.40
C ALA A 31 -4.35 13.94 7.72
N SER A 32 -4.50 14.14 6.41
CA SER A 32 -5.65 13.63 5.65
C SER A 32 -5.71 12.10 5.65
N THR A 33 -4.56 11.44 5.60
CA THR A 33 -4.50 9.96 5.66
C THR A 33 -4.93 9.44 7.02
N LEU A 34 -4.43 10.04 8.10
CA LEU A 34 -4.86 9.71 9.46
C LEU A 34 -6.34 10.04 9.69
N GLY A 35 -6.80 11.20 9.22
CA GLY A 35 -8.21 11.60 9.32
C GLY A 35 -9.14 10.58 8.67
N TRP A 36 -8.79 10.11 7.46
CA TRP A 36 -9.55 9.04 6.81
C TRP A 36 -9.52 7.74 7.63
N TRP A 37 -8.36 7.32 8.11
CA TRP A 37 -8.22 6.11 8.93
C TRP A 37 -9.04 6.17 10.23
N ILE A 38 -9.08 7.34 10.89
CA ILE A 38 -9.92 7.58 12.08
C ILE A 38 -11.40 7.50 11.71
N THR A 39 -11.81 8.11 10.59
CA THR A 39 -13.22 8.06 10.14
C THR A 39 -13.68 6.65 9.77
N CYS A 40 -12.76 5.77 9.40
CA CYS A 40 -13.04 4.34 9.19
C CYS A 40 -13.17 3.54 10.49
N GLY A 41 -13.19 4.17 11.67
CA GLY A 41 -13.38 3.50 12.95
C GLY A 41 -12.09 3.05 13.64
N PHE A 42 -10.92 3.59 13.23
CA PHE A 42 -9.62 3.27 13.84
C PHE A 42 -9.36 1.75 13.92
N PRO A 43 -9.39 1.03 12.79
CA PRO A 43 -9.11 -0.39 12.80
C PRO A 43 -7.70 -0.62 13.37
N ARG A 44 -7.59 -1.53 14.36
CA ARG A 44 -6.32 -1.89 14.99
C ARG A 44 -5.33 -2.38 13.92
N LEU A 45 -4.13 -1.81 13.94
CA LEU A 45 -3.05 -2.18 13.03
C LEU A 45 -2.25 -3.35 13.61
N ASP A 46 -2.65 -4.58 13.29
CA ASP A 46 -1.85 -5.77 13.63
C ASP A 46 -0.81 -6.04 12.53
N ILE A 47 0.30 -5.30 12.59
CA ILE A 47 1.39 -5.42 11.61
C ILE A 47 2.03 -6.80 11.67
N GLN A 48 2.29 -7.31 12.87
CA GLN A 48 2.94 -8.61 13.03
C GLN A 48 2.05 -9.74 12.53
N GLY A 49 0.75 -9.72 12.86
CA GLY A 49 -0.22 -10.68 12.35
C GLY A 49 -0.33 -10.60 10.83
N PHE A 50 -0.42 -9.41 10.25
CA PHE A 50 -0.45 -9.23 8.80
C PHE A 50 0.77 -9.85 8.09
N MET A 51 1.98 -9.54 8.59
CA MET A 51 3.23 -10.03 7.99
C MET A 51 3.44 -11.53 8.21
N SER A 52 2.87 -12.12 9.25
CA SER A 52 3.02 -13.55 9.58
C SER A 52 1.94 -14.43 8.94
N ALA A 53 0.71 -13.93 8.83
CA ALA A 53 -0.43 -14.67 8.28
C ALA A 53 -0.37 -14.81 6.76
N THR A 54 0.28 -13.86 6.07
CA THR A 54 0.38 -13.92 4.63
C THR A 54 1.50 -14.87 4.23
N SER A 55 1.14 -16.08 3.78
CA SER A 55 2.09 -17.04 3.21
C SER A 55 2.88 -16.36 2.10
N ARG A 56 4.18 -16.15 2.33
CA ARG A 56 5.08 -15.63 1.29
C ARG A 56 4.95 -16.54 0.07
N PRO A 57 4.67 -16.02 -1.14
CA PRO A 57 4.66 -16.85 -2.33
C PRO A 57 5.99 -17.60 -2.38
N SER A 58 5.91 -18.93 -2.53
CA SER A 58 7.06 -19.82 -2.45
C SER A 58 8.17 -19.31 -3.37
N SER A 59 9.39 -19.34 -2.86
CA SER A 59 10.63 -18.99 -3.56
C SER A 59 10.93 -19.85 -4.80
N GLU A 60 9.98 -20.68 -5.24
CA GLU A 60 10.14 -21.68 -6.29
C GLU A 60 9.85 -21.14 -7.69
N ILE A 61 9.11 -20.03 -7.82
CA ILE A 61 8.93 -19.37 -9.12
C ILE A 61 9.86 -18.15 -9.16
N LYS A 62 11.01 -18.31 -9.83
CA LYS A 62 11.85 -17.19 -10.28
C LYS A 62 11.12 -16.40 -11.38
N VAL A 63 9.95 -15.83 -11.10
CA VAL A 63 9.37 -14.81 -11.99
C VAL A 63 10.26 -13.59 -11.86
N ALA A 64 10.83 -13.12 -12.98
CA ALA A 64 11.68 -11.93 -12.99
C ALA A 64 10.95 -10.69 -12.44
N ASN A 65 9.62 -10.66 -12.55
CA ASN A 65 8.75 -9.63 -11.96
C ASN A 65 7.57 -10.27 -11.20
N PRO A 66 7.53 -10.19 -9.85
CA PRO A 66 6.47 -10.80 -9.05
C PRO A 66 5.09 -10.13 -9.16
N PHE A 67 4.98 -9.03 -9.91
CA PHE A 67 3.73 -8.33 -10.22
C PHE A 67 3.19 -8.62 -11.63
N LEU A 68 3.89 -9.41 -12.46
CA LEU A 68 3.51 -9.60 -13.86
C LEU A 68 2.09 -10.18 -14.01
N ASP A 69 1.80 -11.25 -13.26
CA ASP A 69 0.48 -11.88 -13.19
C ASP A 69 -0.59 -10.90 -12.71
N ILE A 70 -0.30 -10.14 -11.65
CA ILE A 70 -1.21 -9.16 -11.07
C ILE A 70 -1.55 -8.05 -12.07
N VAL A 71 -0.56 -7.51 -12.77
CA VAL A 71 -0.78 -6.42 -13.74
C VAL A 71 -1.58 -6.93 -14.94
N GLN A 72 -1.25 -8.12 -15.45
CA GLN A 72 -1.98 -8.74 -16.56
C GLN A 72 -3.45 -8.98 -16.20
N SER A 73 -3.75 -9.40 -14.97
CA SER A 73 -5.14 -9.67 -14.57
C SER A 73 -5.99 -8.42 -14.39
N VAL A 74 -5.39 -7.23 -14.19
CA VAL A 74 -6.15 -6.02 -13.86
C VAL A 74 -6.21 -4.97 -14.96
N ILE A 75 -5.47 -5.14 -16.06
CA ILE A 75 -5.36 -4.12 -17.11
C ILE A 75 -6.68 -3.83 -17.84
N THR A 76 -7.54 -4.84 -18.00
CA THR A 76 -8.88 -4.70 -18.59
C THR A 76 -10.01 -4.73 -17.55
N HIS A 77 -9.68 -4.54 -16.27
CA HIS A 77 -10.66 -4.67 -15.20
C HIS A 77 -11.68 -3.51 -15.25
N PRO A 78 -13.00 -3.79 -15.19
CA PRO A 78 -14.03 -2.75 -15.34
C PRO A 78 -14.04 -1.74 -14.18
N ASN A 79 -13.68 -2.18 -12.98
CA ASN A 79 -13.45 -1.29 -11.86
C ASN A 79 -12.08 -0.61 -12.00
N GLU A 80 -12.09 0.66 -12.41
CA GLU A 80 -10.90 1.48 -12.60
C GLU A 80 -10.02 1.63 -11.35
N HIS A 81 -10.56 1.40 -10.16
CA HIS A 81 -9.78 1.48 -8.93
C HIS A 81 -8.77 0.34 -8.80
N MET A 82 -9.04 -0.82 -9.42
CA MET A 82 -8.17 -1.98 -9.40
C MET A 82 -6.82 -1.71 -10.10
N PRO A 83 -6.77 -1.32 -11.39
CA PRO A 83 -5.49 -1.03 -12.03
C PRO A 83 -4.75 0.15 -11.37
N LYS A 84 -5.48 1.12 -10.79
CA LYS A 84 -4.87 2.25 -10.06
C LYS A 84 -4.14 1.78 -8.80
N ILE A 85 -4.78 0.95 -7.96
CA ILE A 85 -4.16 0.50 -6.71
C ILE A 85 -3.03 -0.50 -6.95
N GLN A 86 -3.20 -1.43 -7.90
CA GLN A 86 -2.14 -2.40 -8.22
C GLN A 86 -0.90 -1.73 -8.79
N ARG A 87 -1.07 -0.70 -9.64
CA ARG A 87 0.05 0.12 -10.12
C ARG A 87 0.77 0.81 -8.97
N ALA A 88 0.03 1.33 -7.99
CA ALA A 88 0.63 1.97 -6.82
C ALA A 88 1.49 0.98 -6.00
N PHE A 89 0.97 -0.22 -5.74
CA PHE A 89 1.74 -1.25 -5.05
C PHE A 89 2.97 -1.72 -5.82
N ALA A 90 2.86 -1.92 -7.14
CA ALA A 90 4.00 -2.27 -7.98
C ALA A 90 5.11 -1.19 -7.93
N HIS A 91 4.72 0.09 -7.99
CA HIS A 91 5.67 1.19 -7.87
C HIS A 91 6.33 1.25 -6.49
N PHE A 92 5.57 1.17 -5.40
CA PHE A 92 6.18 1.19 -4.08
C PHE A 92 7.00 -0.06 -3.77
N SER A 93 6.67 -1.20 -4.37
CA SER A 93 7.52 -2.38 -4.33
C SER A 93 8.85 -2.16 -5.08
N SER A 94 8.90 -1.40 -6.17
CA SER A 94 10.19 -1.12 -6.82
C SER A 94 11.09 -0.20 -5.98
N ILE A 95 10.49 0.67 -5.16
CA ILE A 95 11.23 1.61 -4.29
C ILE A 95 11.63 0.96 -2.95
N TYR A 96 10.72 0.21 -2.35
CA TYR A 96 10.83 -0.31 -0.99
C TYR A 96 10.91 -1.84 -0.92
N GLY A 97 10.80 -2.55 -2.04
CA GLY A 97 10.73 -4.03 -2.09
C GLY A 97 11.99 -4.74 -1.63
N ALA A 98 13.13 -4.06 -1.65
CA ALA A 98 14.40 -4.59 -1.15
C ALA A 98 14.67 -4.22 0.32
N ARG A 99 13.75 -3.52 1.01
CA ARG A 99 13.99 -3.11 2.39
C ARG A 99 13.97 -4.35 3.31
N PRO A 100 15.03 -4.57 4.10
CA PRO A 100 15.06 -5.71 5.01
C PRO A 100 14.08 -5.49 6.17
N LYS A 101 13.72 -6.58 6.84
CA LYS A 101 12.99 -6.53 8.11
C LYS A 101 13.77 -5.65 9.11
N GLY A 102 13.05 -4.82 9.86
CA GLY A 102 13.65 -3.88 10.82
C GLY A 102 14.08 -2.54 10.22
N TYR A 103 13.92 -2.32 8.91
CA TYR A 103 14.24 -1.03 8.27
C TYR A 103 13.46 0.14 8.88
N PHE A 104 12.24 -0.11 9.37
CA PHE A 104 11.35 0.91 9.96
C PHE A 104 11.30 0.89 11.50
N LYS A 105 12.26 0.23 12.16
CA LYS A 105 12.26 0.07 13.63
C LYS A 105 12.34 1.39 14.41
N ASP A 106 12.95 2.42 13.82
CA ASP A 106 13.20 3.71 14.49
C ASP A 106 12.03 4.71 14.25
N THR A 107 10.82 4.19 14.03
CA THR A 107 9.60 4.99 13.86
C THR A 107 8.70 4.86 15.08
N GLU A 108 7.76 5.79 15.23
CA GLU A 108 6.76 5.77 16.32
C GLU A 108 5.65 4.72 16.10
N LEU A 109 5.68 4.00 14.98
CA LEU A 109 4.68 3.01 14.63
C LEU A 109 5.00 1.66 15.32
N GLU A 110 4.16 1.26 16.26
CA GLU A 110 4.28 -0.02 16.95
C GLU A 110 4.27 -1.20 15.95
N GLY A 111 5.23 -2.11 16.07
CA GLY A 111 5.37 -3.27 15.19
C GLY A 111 6.04 -2.98 13.85
N ALA A 112 6.48 -1.74 13.59
CA ALA A 112 7.14 -1.37 12.33
C ALA A 112 8.43 -2.16 12.06
N GLU A 113 9.09 -2.70 13.09
CA GLU A 113 10.24 -3.59 12.94
C GLU A 113 9.90 -4.89 12.21
N ALA A 114 8.62 -5.29 12.17
CA ALA A 114 8.18 -6.45 11.43
C ALA A 114 8.05 -6.21 9.92
N LEU A 115 7.96 -4.95 9.49
CA LEU A 115 7.82 -4.59 8.09
C LEU A 115 9.10 -4.87 7.31
N ASP A 116 8.92 -5.41 6.11
CA ASP A 116 9.94 -5.59 5.09
C ASP A 116 9.38 -5.21 3.71
N GLY A 117 10.22 -5.29 2.68
CA GLY A 117 9.84 -4.92 1.32
C GLY A 117 8.75 -5.79 0.68
N SER A 118 8.40 -6.95 1.27
CA SER A 118 7.33 -7.80 0.76
C SER A 118 5.94 -7.21 0.99
N LEU A 119 5.79 -6.23 1.89
CA LEU A 119 4.53 -5.55 2.23
C LEU A 119 3.66 -5.23 1.00
N PHE A 120 4.24 -4.59 -0.01
CA PHE A 120 3.50 -4.12 -1.17
C PHE A 120 3.01 -5.27 -2.08
N LEU A 121 3.79 -6.34 -2.20
CA LEU A 121 3.39 -7.52 -2.96
C LEU A 121 2.26 -8.27 -2.25
N LEU A 122 2.34 -8.41 -0.93
CA LEU A 122 1.29 -9.03 -0.12
C LEU A 122 -0.01 -8.23 -0.21
N ALA A 123 0.08 -6.90 -0.02
CA ALA A 123 -1.06 -6.00 -0.16
C ALA A 123 -1.70 -6.08 -1.56
N ALA A 124 -0.89 -6.20 -2.61
CA ALA A 124 -1.37 -6.35 -3.98
C ALA A 124 -2.19 -7.62 -4.18
N ARG A 125 -1.69 -8.78 -3.71
CA ARG A 125 -2.40 -10.07 -3.83
C ARG A 125 -3.70 -10.07 -3.04
N LEU A 126 -3.65 -9.68 -1.77
CA LEU A 126 -4.83 -9.60 -0.90
C LEU A 126 -5.88 -8.62 -1.44
N THR A 127 -5.45 -7.50 -2.03
CA THR A 127 -6.37 -6.56 -2.68
C THR A 127 -7.03 -7.18 -3.91
N GLY A 128 -6.28 -7.93 -4.71
CA GLY A 128 -6.80 -8.66 -5.87
C GLY A 128 -7.87 -9.68 -5.46
N GLU A 129 -7.57 -10.50 -4.45
CA GLU A 129 -8.50 -11.45 -3.86
C GLU A 129 -9.75 -10.75 -3.31
N TYR A 130 -9.56 -9.75 -2.44
CA TYR A 130 -10.67 -9.05 -1.79
C TYR A 130 -11.65 -8.45 -2.79
N MET A 131 -11.14 -7.81 -3.84
CA MET A 131 -11.95 -7.09 -4.84
C MET A 131 -12.46 -7.98 -5.98
N SER A 132 -11.88 -9.18 -6.17
CA SER A 132 -12.40 -10.18 -7.13
C SER A 132 -13.78 -10.70 -6.76
N GLU A 133 -14.12 -10.69 -5.47
CA GLU A 133 -15.44 -11.07 -4.95
C GLU A 133 -16.51 -9.96 -5.14
N GLY A 134 -16.30 -9.02 -6.07
CA GLY A 134 -17.21 -7.90 -6.33
C GLY A 134 -17.28 -6.87 -5.20
N ARG A 135 -16.39 -6.98 -4.20
CA ARG A 135 -16.31 -6.03 -3.09
C ARG A 135 -15.54 -4.78 -3.47
N PHE A 136 -15.90 -3.69 -2.80
CA PHE A 136 -15.25 -2.39 -2.93
C PHE A 136 -14.70 -1.95 -1.59
N TRP A 137 -13.67 -1.12 -1.63
CA TRP A 137 -13.22 -0.38 -0.46
C TRP A 137 -14.24 0.72 -0.16
N SER A 138 -15.20 0.44 0.72
CA SER A 138 -16.21 1.39 1.19
C SER A 138 -16.16 1.52 2.72
N LEU A 139 -16.69 2.63 3.25
CA LEU A 139 -16.80 2.84 4.70
C LEU A 139 -17.56 1.68 5.40
N GLY A 140 -18.57 1.11 4.73
CA GLY A 140 -19.33 -0.02 5.26
C GLY A 140 -18.55 -1.33 5.40
N GLY A 141 -17.40 -1.46 4.75
CA GLY A 141 -16.50 -2.62 4.89
C GLY A 141 -15.67 -2.61 6.18
N PHE A 142 -15.57 -1.47 6.88
CA PHE A 142 -14.80 -1.31 8.11
C PHE A 142 -15.66 -1.37 9.39
N HIS A 143 -16.99 -1.36 9.25
CA HIS A 143 -17.95 -1.35 10.37
C HIS A 143 -18.65 -2.71 10.59
N ARG A 144 -18.05 -3.82 10.17
CA ARG A 144 -18.56 -5.18 10.44
C ARG A 144 -17.65 -5.92 11.40
#